data_AF-A0A101WVS2-F1
#
_entry.id   AF-A0A101WVS2-F1
#
_cell.length_a   1.000
_cell.length_b   1.000
_cell.length_c   1.000
_cell.angle_alpha   90.00
_cell.angle_beta   90.00
_cell.angle_gamma   90.00
#
_symmetry.space_group_name_H-M   'P 1'
#
loop_
_entity.id
_entity.type
_entity.pdbx_description
1 polymer ?
#
loop_
_entity_poly.entity_id
_entity_poly.type
_entity_poly.pdbx_seq_one_letter_code
_entity_poly.pdbx_strand_id
1 'polypeptide(L)'
;MKMCEILAKYLVEIVAGARGNIVSFVVGDVARWAETKMRPSRSVVFKVANMAEALLAAGYLEKIGKKYILRRDTPLWVKAQAGDVEGLCDIIESALFNYTKVVK
;
A
#
# COMPACT_ATOMS: atom_id res chain seq x y z
N MET A 1 -0.38 16.45 2.42
CA MET A 1 -0.61 15.01 2.41
C MET A 1 0.39 14.36 1.48
N LYS A 2 1.28 13.52 2.01
CA LYS A 2 2.23 12.77 1.19
C LYS A 2 1.47 11.75 0.33
N MET A 3 2.00 11.41 -0.84
CA MET A 3 1.34 10.44 -1.72
C MET A 3 1.23 9.06 -1.08
N CYS A 4 2.23 8.65 -0.30
CA CYS A 4 2.25 7.39 0.44
C CYS A 4 1.09 7.26 1.43
N GLU A 5 0.57 8.37 1.98
CA GLU A 5 -0.48 8.34 3.01
C GLU A 5 -1.77 7.70 2.49
N ILE A 6 -2.02 7.76 1.18
CA ILE A 6 -3.20 7.15 0.58
C ILE A 6 -3.14 5.63 0.75
N LEU A 7 -2.03 5.02 0.34
CA LEU A 7 -1.84 3.58 0.47
C LEU A 7 -1.69 3.19 1.94
N ALA A 8 -0.94 3.96 2.74
CA ALA A 8 -0.74 3.67 4.15
C ALA A 8 -2.06 3.64 4.94
N LYS A 9 -2.90 4.67 4.81
CA LYS A 9 -4.19 4.74 5.51
C LYS A 9 -5.17 3.67 5.03
N TYR A 10 -5.16 3.34 3.74
CA TYR A 10 -5.93 2.22 3.21
C TYR A 10 -5.49 0.88 3.83
N LEU A 11 -4.18 0.62 3.92
CA LEU A 11 -3.65 -0.60 4.53
C LEU A 11 -4.04 -0.71 6.01
N VAL A 12 -3.98 0.39 6.76
CA VAL A 12 -4.47 0.44 8.16
C VAL A 12 -5.94 0.02 8.24
N GLU A 13 -6.80 0.57 7.39
CA GLU A 13 -8.25 0.26 7.43
C GLU A 13 -8.55 -1.21 7.11
N ILE A 14 -7.93 -1.77 6.06
CA ILE A 14 -8.19 -3.18 5.69
C ILE A 14 -7.57 -4.17 6.69
N VAL A 15 -6.42 -3.84 7.30
CA VAL A 15 -5.78 -4.67 8.33
C VAL A 15 -6.59 -4.63 9.62
N ALA A 16 -7.11 -3.47 10.02
CA ALA A 16 -7.99 -3.35 11.18
C ALA A 16 -9.28 -4.19 11.02
N GLY A 17 -9.80 -4.30 9.78
CA GLY A 17 -10.96 -5.13 9.46
C GLY A 17 -10.65 -6.62 9.24
N ALA A 18 -9.37 -7.03 9.26
CA ALA A 18 -8.97 -8.37 8.88
C ALA A 18 -9.27 -9.41 9.97
N ARG A 19 -10.00 -10.47 9.62
CA ARG A 19 -10.25 -11.62 10.51
C ARG A 19 -9.25 -12.76 10.35
N GLY A 20 -8.43 -12.74 9.29
CA GLY A 20 -7.45 -13.77 8.97
C GLY A 20 -6.01 -13.27 9.01
N ASN A 21 -5.10 -14.09 8.49
CA ASN A 21 -3.66 -13.79 8.43
C ASN A 21 -3.24 -13.11 7.11
N ILE A 22 -4.20 -12.77 6.26
CA ILE A 22 -3.99 -12.22 4.92
C ILE A 22 -5.05 -11.17 4.64
N VAL A 23 -4.65 -10.07 4.00
CA VAL A 23 -5.54 -9.14 3.30
C VAL A 23 -5.12 -9.05 1.85
N SER A 24 -6.09 -8.84 0.96
CA SER A 24 -5.83 -8.66 -0.46
C SER A 24 -6.51 -7.42 -0.99
N PHE A 25 -5.87 -6.70 -1.91
CA PHE A 25 -6.45 -5.52 -2.54
C PHE A 25 -6.01 -5.43 -4.01
N VAL A 26 -6.80 -4.73 -4.83
CA VAL A 26 -6.35 -4.26 -6.15
C VAL A 26 -6.16 -2.74 -6.13
N VAL A 27 -5.40 -2.19 -7.08
CA VAL A 27 -5.19 -0.74 -7.22
C VAL A 27 -6.51 0.04 -7.28
N GLY A 28 -7.52 -0.54 -7.95
CA GLY A 28 -8.85 0.06 -8.05
C GLY A 28 -9.57 0.22 -6.70
N ASP A 29 -9.34 -0.69 -5.75
CA ASP A 29 -9.95 -0.61 -4.41
C ASP A 29 -9.38 0.59 -3.64
N VAL A 30 -8.06 0.74 -3.68
CA VAL A 30 -7.35 1.86 -3.04
C VAL A 30 -7.78 3.19 -3.68
N ALA A 31 -7.88 3.25 -5.01
CA ALA A 31 -8.28 4.46 -5.73
C ALA A 31 -9.71 4.87 -5.36
N ARG A 32 -10.67 3.93 -5.36
CA ARG A 32 -12.06 4.19 -4.98
C ARG A 32 -12.18 4.62 -3.51
N TRP A 33 -11.41 3.98 -2.63
CA TRP A 33 -11.34 4.36 -1.22
C TRP A 33 -10.81 5.79 -1.07
N ALA A 34 -9.74 6.15 -1.80
CA ALA A 34 -9.15 7.48 -1.78
C ALA A 34 -10.11 8.56 -2.29
N GLU A 35 -10.84 8.28 -3.38
CA GLU A 35 -11.89 9.16 -3.90
C GLU A 35 -12.99 9.42 -2.86
N THR A 36 -13.39 8.37 -2.13
CA THR A 36 -14.46 8.47 -1.13
C THR A 36 -14.02 9.21 0.14
N LYS A 37 -12.83 8.89 0.65
CA LYS A 37 -12.37 9.31 1.99
C LYS A 37 -11.48 10.55 1.96
N MET A 38 -10.72 10.75 0.89
CA MET A 38 -9.68 11.77 0.80
C MET A 38 -9.94 12.81 -0.28
N ARG A 39 -10.75 12.47 -1.30
CA ARG A 39 -11.14 13.35 -2.42
C ARG A 39 -9.93 14.04 -3.08
N PRO A 40 -8.95 13.28 -3.59
CA PRO A 40 -7.79 13.88 -4.24
C PRO A 40 -8.19 14.65 -5.50
N SER A 41 -7.51 15.76 -5.79
CA SER A 41 -7.79 16.61 -6.96
C SER A 41 -7.39 15.99 -8.30
N ARG A 42 -6.68 14.86 -8.30
CA ARG A 42 -6.21 14.12 -9.48
C ARG A 42 -6.30 12.63 -9.24
N SER A 43 -6.42 11.86 -10.31
CA SER A 43 -6.37 10.40 -10.25
C SER A 43 -5.07 9.91 -9.60
N VAL A 44 -5.20 8.93 -8.71
CA VAL A 44 -4.09 8.34 -7.95
C VAL A 44 -3.72 6.94 -8.42
N VAL A 45 -4.44 6.39 -9.40
CA VAL A 45 -4.32 5.00 -9.88
C VAL A 45 -2.88 4.64 -10.22
N PHE A 46 -2.21 5.41 -11.08
CA PHE A 46 -0.81 5.14 -11.46
C PHE A 46 0.16 5.25 -10.29
N LYS A 47 -0.07 6.20 -9.37
CA LYS A 47 0.81 6.40 -8.21
C LYS A 47 0.68 5.25 -7.23
N VAL A 48 -0.55 4.80 -6.97
CA VAL A 48 -0.83 3.62 -6.16
C VAL A 48 -0.25 2.37 -6.81
N ALA A 49 -0.41 2.20 -8.12
CA ALA A 49 0.17 1.09 -8.85
C ALA A 49 1.69 1.03 -8.67
N ASN A 50 2.39 2.16 -8.88
CA ASN A 50 3.85 2.21 -8.71
C ASN A 50 4.28 1.89 -7.27
N MET A 51 3.56 2.40 -6.26
CA MET A 51 3.86 2.06 -4.86
C MET A 51 3.64 0.57 -4.58
N ALA A 52 2.56 -0.02 -5.09
CA ALA A 52 2.27 -1.44 -4.89
C ALA A 52 3.28 -2.36 -5.60
N GLU A 53 3.69 -2.02 -6.83
CA GLU A 53 4.73 -2.77 -7.55
C GLU A 53 6.10 -2.62 -6.88
N ALA A 54 6.43 -1.44 -6.34
CA ALA A 54 7.67 -1.25 -5.60
C ALA A 54 7.71 -2.08 -4.31
N LEU A 55 6.60 -2.12 -3.56
CA LEU A 55 6.47 -2.96 -2.37
C LEU A 55 6.54 -4.46 -2.71
N LEU A 56 5.94 -4.87 -3.84
CA LEU A 56 6.06 -6.24 -4.35
C LEU A 56 7.52 -6.59 -4.69
N ALA A 57 8.22 -5.72 -5.44
CA ALA A 57 9.61 -5.94 -5.81
C ALA A 57 10.55 -5.99 -4.59
N ALA A 58 10.21 -5.25 -3.53
CA ALA A 58 10.92 -5.28 -2.25
C ALA A 58 10.53 -6.46 -1.34
N GLY A 59 9.60 -7.32 -1.77
CA GLY A 59 9.18 -8.51 -1.01
C GLY A 59 8.20 -8.23 0.13
N TYR A 60 7.63 -7.03 0.23
CA TYR A 60 6.64 -6.69 1.24
C TYR A 60 5.22 -7.13 0.88
N LEU A 61 4.97 -7.37 -0.40
CA LEU A 61 3.70 -7.88 -0.93
C LEU A 61 3.96 -9.11 -1.78
N GLU A 62 2.95 -9.97 -1.88
CA GLU A 62 2.86 -11.00 -2.90
C GLU A 62 1.79 -10.61 -3.95
N LYS A 63 1.77 -11.29 -5.10
CA LYS A 63 0.80 -11.01 -6.16
C LYS A 63 0.15 -12.29 -6.67
N ILE A 64 -1.18 -12.30 -6.71
CA ILE A 64 -1.99 -13.37 -7.31
C ILE A 64 -2.94 -12.73 -8.33
N GLY A 65 -2.62 -12.92 -9.61
CA GLY A 65 -3.31 -12.23 -10.71
C GLY A 65 -3.16 -10.71 -10.57
N LYS A 66 -4.29 -10.01 -10.40
CA LYS A 66 -4.31 -8.54 -10.19
C LYS A 66 -4.26 -8.11 -8.72
N LYS A 67 -4.36 -9.07 -7.78
CA LYS A 67 -4.44 -8.80 -6.35
C LYS A 67 -3.05 -8.75 -5.74
N TYR A 68 -2.80 -7.71 -4.96
CA TYR A 68 -1.70 -7.64 -4.02
C TYR A 68 -2.13 -8.28 -2.71
N ILE A 69 -1.23 -9.08 -2.14
CA ILE A 69 -1.46 -9.86 -0.94
C ILE A 69 -0.50 -9.38 0.13
N LEU A 70 -1.06 -9.00 1.28
CA LEU A 70 -0.30 -8.60 2.47
C LEU A 70 -0.55 -9.66 3.55
N ARG A 71 0.53 -10.21 4.13
CA ARG A 71 0.48 -11.23 5.18
C ARG A 71 0.75 -10.65 6.58
N ARG A 72 0.18 -11.30 7.59
CA ARG A 72 0.19 -10.88 9.02
C ARG A 72 1.57 -10.62 9.63
N ASP A 73 2.59 -11.29 9.15
CA ASP A 73 3.94 -11.22 9.75
C ASP A 73 4.90 -10.32 8.95
N THR A 74 4.38 -9.55 8.00
CA THR A 74 5.20 -8.59 7.24
C THR A 74 5.37 -7.28 8.03
N PRO A 75 6.49 -6.55 7.83
CA PRO A 75 6.68 -5.23 8.43
C PRO A 75 5.53 -4.26 8.10
N LEU A 76 4.98 -4.32 6.88
CA LEU A 76 3.81 -3.53 6.49
C LEU A 76 2.59 -3.85 7.36
N TRP A 77 2.31 -5.13 7.65
CA TRP A 77 1.18 -5.50 8.49
C TRP A 77 1.35 -5.00 9.91
N VAL A 78 2.53 -5.20 10.51
CA VAL A 78 2.81 -4.76 11.89
C VAL A 78 2.57 -3.25 12.02
N LYS A 79 3.04 -2.47 11.06
CA LYS A 79 2.83 -1.02 11.03
C LYS A 79 1.37 -0.63 10.79
N ALA A 80 0.69 -1.31 9.87
CA ALA A 80 -0.73 -1.08 9.61
C ALA A 80 -1.61 -1.41 10.81
N GLN A 81 -1.32 -2.51 11.52
CA GLN A 81 -2.06 -2.93 12.71
C GLN A 81 -1.86 -1.94 13.87
N ALA A 82 -0.69 -1.33 13.98
CA ALA A 82 -0.41 -0.29 14.97
C ALA A 82 -0.99 1.08 14.60
N GLY A 83 -1.56 1.24 13.41
CA GLY A 83 -1.98 2.55 12.89
C GLY A 83 -0.80 3.49 12.58
N ASP A 84 0.42 2.96 12.44
CA ASP A 84 1.66 3.71 12.21
C ASP A 84 1.76 4.15 10.75
N VAL A 85 1.03 5.22 10.40
CA VAL A 85 0.98 5.78 9.04
C VAL A 85 2.35 6.32 8.60
N GLU A 86 3.11 6.94 9.50
CA GLU A 86 4.43 7.48 9.18
C GLU A 86 5.41 6.34 8.87
N GLY A 87 5.48 5.31 9.72
CA GLY A 87 6.31 4.15 9.47
C GLY A 87 5.93 3.37 8.20
N LEU A 88 4.64 3.31 7.85
CA LEU A 88 4.19 2.78 6.55
C LEU A 88 4.70 3.64 5.39
N CYS A 89 4.59 4.96 5.51
CA CYS A 89 5.09 5.89 4.50
C CYS A 89 6.59 5.75 4.29
N ASP A 90 7.38 5.61 5.35
CA ASP A 90 8.83 5.40 5.25
C ASP A 90 9.18 4.13 4.47
N ILE A 91 8.47 3.02 4.73
CA ILE A 91 8.64 1.76 3.98
C ILE A 91 8.27 1.96 2.50
N ILE A 92 7.13 2.59 2.23
CA ILE A 92 6.63 2.82 0.86
C ILE A 92 7.60 3.71 0.08
N GLU A 93 8.03 4.83 0.66
CA GLU A 93 8.90 5.80 0.01
C GLU A 93 10.30 5.21 -0.23
N SER A 94 10.84 4.44 0.73
CA SER A 94 12.10 3.71 0.57
C SER A 94 12.02 2.65 -0.54
N ALA A 95 10.95 1.84 -0.55
CA ALA A 95 10.74 0.86 -1.60
C ALA A 95 10.63 1.52 -2.99
N LEU A 96 9.86 2.60 -3.09
CA LEU A 96 9.68 3.35 -4.33
C LEU A 96 10.99 3.96 -4.83
N PHE A 97 11.78 4.57 -3.94
CA PHE A 97 13.08 5.13 -4.27
C PHE A 97 14.03 4.07 -4.84
N ASN A 98 14.10 2.89 -4.21
CA ASN A 98 14.94 1.80 -4.69
C ASN A 98 14.42 1.21 -6.01
N TYR A 99 13.11 1.03 -6.16
CA TYR A 99 12.49 0.54 -7.38
C TYR A 99 12.81 1.43 -8.59
N THR A 100 12.72 2.76 -8.43
CA THR A 100 13.03 3.71 -9.52
C THR A 100 14.49 3.71 -9.97
N LYS A 101 15.42 3.19 -9.16
CA LYS A 101 16.83 3.04 -9.55
C LYS A 101 17.07 1.80 -10.43
N VAL A 102 16.24 0.78 -10.27
CA VAL A 102 16.40 -0.52 -10.94
C VAL A 102 15.66 -0.56 -12.27
N VAL A 103 14.56 0.18 -12.42
CA VAL A 103 13.74 0.24 -13.65
C VAL A 103 14.24 1.31 -14.64
N LYS A 104 15.53 1.67 -14.56
CA LYS A 104 16.17 2.58 -15.54
C LYS A 104 16.65 1.84 -16.77
#